data_AF-A0A940C2G4-F1
#
_entry.id   AF-A0A940C2G4-F1
#
_cell.length_a   1.000
_cell.length_b   1.000
_cell.length_c   1.000
_cell.angle_alpha   90.00
_cell.angle_beta   90.00
_cell.angle_gamma   90.00
#
_symmetry.space_group_name_H-M   'P 1'
#
loop_
_entity.id
_entity.type
_entity.pdbx_description
1 polymer ?
#
loop_
_entity_poly.entity_id
_entity_poly.type
_entity_poly.pdbx_seq_one_letter_code
_entity_poly.pdbx_strand_id
1 'polypeptide(L)' 'MDPALLISLAVTLAAIVALAVRTGAKTKKNKDKGSNAAIVAGVIIGTLVGGSSTVGTAQLAYTYGMSAWWFTLGAG' A
#
# COMPACT_ATOMS: atom_id res chain seq x y z
N MET A 1 -21.23 15.36 -5.78
CA MET A 1 -20.50 14.25 -5.14
C MET A 1 -21.51 13.16 -4.88
N ASP A 2 -21.42 12.07 -5.61
CA ASP A 2 -22.36 10.97 -5.46
C ASP A 2 -22.24 10.40 -4.05
N PRO A 3 -23.33 10.38 -3.25
CA PRO A 3 -23.26 9.94 -1.85
C PRO A 3 -22.69 8.51 -1.73
N ALA A 4 -22.83 7.69 -2.77
CA ALA A 4 -22.23 6.36 -2.86
C ALA A 4 -20.70 6.34 -2.76
N LEU A 5 -19.99 7.33 -3.32
CA LEU A 5 -18.52 7.41 -3.26
C LEU A 5 -18.02 7.77 -1.87
N LEU A 6 -18.75 8.64 -1.16
CA LEU A 6 -18.41 9.01 0.22
C LEU A 6 -18.62 7.83 1.17
N ILE A 7 -19.70 7.07 0.96
CA ILE A 7 -19.99 5.87 1.75
C ILE A 7 -18.93 4.80 1.51
N SER A 8 -18.58 4.50 0.25
CA SER A 8 -17.56 3.48 -0.05
C SER A 8 -16.17 3.87 0.45
N LEU A 9 -15.78 5.14 0.33
CA LEU A 9 -14.53 5.67 0.90
C LEU A 9 -14.49 5.48 2.41
N ALA A 10 -15.55 5.89 3.11
CA ALA A 10 -15.65 5.76 4.57
C ALA A 10 -15.58 4.29 5.01
N VAL A 11 -16.27 3.38 4.31
CA VAL A 11 -16.22 1.93 4.57
C VAL A 11 -14.82 1.37 4.35
N THR A 12 -14.14 1.77 3.28
CA THR A 12 -12.78 1.29 2.96
C THR A 12 -11.78 1.73 4.02
N LEU A 13 -11.84 3.00 4.43
CA LEU A 13 -11.00 3.53 5.52
C LEU A 13 -11.28 2.82 6.84
N ALA A 14 -12.55 2.64 7.22
CA ALA A 14 -12.93 1.94 8.44
C ALA A 14 -12.42 0.49 8.45
N ALA A 15 -12.50 -0.20 7.31
CA ALA A 15 -11.99 -1.56 7.17
C ALA A 15 -10.47 -1.64 7.35
N ILE A 16 -9.70 -0.75 6.71
CA ILE A 16 -8.24 -0.69 6.86
C ILE A 16 -7.85 -0.44 8.32
N VAL A 17 -8.47 0.53 8.99
CA VAL A 17 -8.20 0.84 10.40
C VAL A 17 -8.55 -0.33 11.30
N ALA A 18 -9.71 -0.96 11.11
CA ALA A 18 -10.12 -2.12 11.89
C ALA A 18 -9.15 -3.32 11.74
N LEU A 19 -8.67 -3.58 10.51
CA LEU A 19 -7.69 -4.63 10.24
C LEU A 19 -6.33 -4.31 10.84
N ALA A 20 -5.87 -3.06 10.74
CA ALA A 20 -4.60 -2.61 11.32
C ALA A 20 -4.59 -2.78 12.85
N VAL A 21 -5.66 -2.35 13.54
CA VAL A 21 -5.79 -2.48 14.99
C VAL A 21 -5.89 -3.95 15.40
N ARG A 22 -6.72 -4.76 14.72
CA ARG A 22 -6.87 -6.20 15.04
C ARG A 22 -5.58 -6.99 14.82
N THR A 23 -4.81 -6.66 13.78
CA THR A 23 -3.56 -7.34 13.47
C THR A 23 -2.46 -6.91 14.43
N GLY A 24 -2.29 -5.60 14.66
CA GLY A 24 -1.30 -5.07 15.60
C GLY A 24 -1.55 -5.50 17.05
N ALA A 25 -2.81 -5.62 17.47
CA ALA A 25 -3.16 -6.11 18.81
C ALA A 25 -2.86 -7.61 18.99
N LYS A 26 -2.84 -8.41 17.91
CA LYS A 26 -2.63 -9.87 17.95
C LYS A 26 -1.15 -10.29 17.86
N THR A 27 -0.22 -9.39 17.54
CA THR A 27 1.20 -9.72 17.34
C THR A 27 1.95 -10.03 18.64
N LYS A 28 1.35 -9.81 19.81
CA LYS A 28 2.00 -9.94 21.13
C LYS A 28 2.38 -11.36 21.56
N LYS A 29 2.06 -12.41 20.77
CA LYS A 29 2.21 -13.82 21.17
C LYS A 29 3.24 -14.65 20.41
N ASN A 30 3.85 -14.14 19.33
CA ASN A 30 4.87 -14.89 18.59
C ASN A 30 6.23 -14.18 18.71
N LYS A 31 7.05 -14.69 19.65
CA LYS A 31 8.49 -14.46 19.67
C LYS A 31 9.11 -15.08 18.40
N ASP A 32 9.78 -14.24 17.64
CA ASP A 32 11.00 -14.56 16.88
C ASP A 32 10.95 -15.84 16.03
N LYS A 33 10.09 -15.84 15.00
CA LYS A 33 10.38 -16.63 13.79
C LYS A 33 11.02 -15.67 12.80
N GLY A 34 12.30 -15.86 12.49
CA GLY A 34 13.06 -15.02 11.57
C GLY A 34 12.25 -14.69 10.31
N SER A 35 12.20 -13.41 9.94
CA SER A 35 11.44 -12.95 8.78
C SER A 35 12.02 -13.56 7.52
N ASN A 36 11.25 -14.45 6.88
CA ASN A 36 11.62 -14.98 5.56
C ASN A 36 11.77 -13.84 4.55
N ALA A 37 12.65 -14.01 3.57
CA ALA A 37 12.94 -13.00 2.54
C ALA A 37 11.68 -12.46 1.85
N ALA A 38 10.66 -13.31 1.65
CA ALA A 38 9.37 -12.90 1.10
C ALA A 38 8.60 -11.90 1.99
N ILE A 39 8.68 -12.04 3.32
CA ILE A 39 8.05 -11.11 4.27
C ILE A 39 8.79 -9.77 4.22
N VAL A 40 10.13 -9.81 4.22
CA VAL A 40 10.95 -8.58 4.13
C VAL A 40 10.71 -7.85 2.81
N ALA A 41 10.74 -8.56 1.68
CA ALA A 41 10.45 -7.99 0.36
C ALA A 41 9.03 -7.42 0.30
N GLY A 42 8.04 -8.12 0.87
CA GLY A 42 6.66 -7.64 0.93
C GLY A 42 6.50 -6.35 1.75
N VAL A 43 7.23 -6.24 2.87
CA VAL A 43 7.23 -5.01 3.68
C VAL A 43 7.90 -3.86 2.93
N ILE A 44 9.06 -4.09 2.29
CA ILE A 44 9.75 -3.06 1.48
C ILE A 44 8.82 -2.58 0.36
N ILE A 45 8.32 -3.49 -0.49
CA ILE A 45 7.39 -3.16 -1.58
C ILE A 45 6.16 -2.43 -1.03
N GLY A 46 5.60 -2.88 0.09
CA GLY A 46 4.46 -2.24 0.73
C GLY A 46 4.71 -0.79 1.17
N THR A 47 5.95 -0.45 1.52
CA THR A 47 6.33 0.95 1.82
C THR A 47 6.58 1.79 0.56
N LEU A 48 7.03 1.17 -0.54
CA LEU A 48 7.30 1.85 -1.81
C LEU A 48 6.01 2.20 -2.58
N VAL A 49 4.98 1.35 -2.46
CA VAL A 49 3.68 1.55 -3.11
C VAL A 49 2.79 2.44 -2.23
N GLY A 50 3.15 3.71 -2.13
CA GLY A 50 2.38 4.75 -1.46
C GLY A 50 1.47 5.54 -2.42
N GLY A 51 0.54 6.32 -1.87
CA GLY A 51 -0.39 7.13 -2.67
C GLY A 51 0.29 8.13 -3.62
N SER A 52 1.43 8.71 -3.20
CA SER A 52 2.23 9.59 -4.07
C SER A 52 2.89 8.84 -5.23
N SER A 53 3.38 7.63 -4.99
CA SER A 53 3.99 6.78 -6.01
C SER A 53 2.97 6.37 -7.09
N THR A 54 1.75 6.02 -6.69
CA THR A 54 0.67 5.67 -7.63
C THR A 54 0.24 6.86 -8.49
N VAL A 55 0.00 8.03 -7.88
CA VAL A 55 -0.42 9.23 -8.61
C VAL A 55 0.70 9.72 -9.54
N GLY A 56 1.96 9.72 -9.07
CA GLY A 56 3.12 10.09 -9.87
C GLY A 56 3.34 9.13 -11.05
N THR A 57 3.19 7.82 -10.84
CA THR A 57 3.28 6.83 -11.93
C THR A 57 2.19 7.06 -12.97
N ALA A 58 0.95 7.34 -12.54
CA ALA A 58 -0.16 7.61 -13.45
C ALA A 58 0.08 8.87 -14.29
N GLN A 59 0.61 9.94 -13.67
CA GLN A 59 0.94 11.18 -14.37
C GLN A 59 2.09 11.00 -15.37
N LEU A 60 3.12 10.26 -14.99
CA LEU A 60 4.24 9.93 -15.87
C LEU A 60 3.79 9.00 -17.00
N ALA A 61 2.89 8.05 -16.74
CA ALA A 61 2.35 7.16 -17.76
C ALA A 61 1.49 7.94 -18.77
N TYR A 62 0.76 8.94 -18.32
CA TYR A 62 0.01 9.84 -19.20
C TYR A 62 0.93 10.67 -20.11
N THR A 63 2.07 11.14 -19.57
CA THR A 63 3.00 12.04 -20.31
C THR A 63 4.01 11.28 -21.17
N TYR A 64 4.55 10.17 -20.67
CA TYR A 64 5.70 9.45 -21.23
C TYR A 64 5.40 7.98 -21.57
N GLY A 65 4.14 7.54 -21.41
CA GLY A 65 3.70 6.20 -21.78
C GLY A 65 4.37 5.09 -20.96
N MET A 66 4.72 4.00 -21.64
CA MET A 66 5.28 2.78 -21.03
C MET A 66 6.55 3.04 -20.19
N SER A 67 7.31 4.09 -20.51
CA SER A 67 8.57 4.42 -19.81
C SER A 67 8.37 4.83 -18.34
N ALA A 68 7.15 5.18 -17.93
CA ALA A 68 6.80 5.53 -16.57
C ALA A 68 6.92 4.37 -15.56
N TRP A 69 6.97 3.12 -16.03
CA TRP A 69 7.19 1.95 -15.15
C TRP A 69 8.51 2.03 -14.37
N TRP A 70 9.51 2.76 -14.88
CA TRP A 70 10.77 3.01 -14.18
C TRP A 70 10.58 3.83 -12.91
N PHE A 71 9.53 4.64 -12.82
CA PHE A 71 9.24 5.43 -11.63
C PHE A 71 8.78 4.55 -10.45
N THR A 72 8.00 3.50 -10.71
CA THR A 72 7.64 2.54 -9.65
C THR A 72 8.76 1.53 -9.35
N LEU A 73 9.61 1.20 -10.33
CA LEU A 73 10.75 0.29 -10.15
C LEU A 73 11.94 0.97 -9.45
N GLY A 74 12.14 2.27 -9.66
CA GLY A 74 13.20 3.08 -9.06
C GLY A 74 12.87 3.66 -7.68
N ALA A 75 11.75 3.26 -7.08
CA ALA A 75 11.34 3.74 -5.77
C ALA A 75 12.18 3.15 -4.60
N GLY A 76 13.04 2.16 -4.86
CA GLY A 76 13.88 1.47 -3.87
C GLY A 76 15.35 1.87 -3.93
#